data_AF-X1MRF8-F1
#
_entry.id   AF-X1MRF8-F1
#
_cell.length_a   1.000
_cell.length_b   1.000
_cell.length_c   1.000
_cell.angle_alpha   90.00
_cell.angle_beta   90.00
_cell.angle_gamma   90.00
#
_symmetry.space_group_name_H-M   'P 1'
#
loop_
_entity.id
_entity.type
_entity.pdbx_description
1 polymer ?
#
loop_
_entity_poly.entity_id
_entity_poly.type
_entity_poly.pdbx_seq_one_letter_code
_entity_poly.pdbx_strand_id
1 'polypeptide(L)' 'MKPIRVVVQGALGRVGRVVINALCRESEIQVVGAVEL' A
#
# COMPACT_ATOMS: atom_id res chain seq x y z
N MET A 1 9.25 0.64 16.88
CA MET A 1 9.25 1.82 15.98
C MET A 1 7.81 2.14 15.59
N LYS A 2 7.51 3.39 15.17
CA LYS A 2 6.21 3.71 14.57
C LYS A 2 6.26 3.34 13.07
N PRO A 3 5.23 2.68 12.51
CA PRO A 3 5.24 2.26 11.11
C PRO A 3 5.13 3.46 10.15
N ILE A 4 5.67 3.31 8.94
CA ILE A 4 5.57 4.28 7.85
C ILE A 4 4.17 4.18 7.26
N ARG A 5 3.44 5.31 7.22
CA ARG A 5 2.07 5.37 6.72
C ARG A 5 2.08 5.71 5.23
N VAL A 6 1.51 4.84 4.40
CA VAL A 6 1.57 4.95 2.93
C VAL A 6 0.17 4.96 2.32
N VAL A 7 -0.01 5.74 1.26
CA VAL A 7 -1.19 5.72 0.39
C VAL A 7 -0.77 5.19 -0.98
N VAL A 8 -1.53 4.23 -1.52
CA VAL A 8 -1.28 3.66 -2.85
C VAL A 8 -2.22 4.31 -3.86
N GLN A 9 -1.65 4.99 -4.85
CA GLN A 9 -2.37 5.53 -6.02
C GLN A 9 -2.42 4.48 -7.14
N GLY A 10 -3.53 4.43 -7.89
CA GLY A 10 -3.76 3.40 -8.91
C GLY A 10 -3.95 2.01 -8.32
N ALA A 11 -4.58 1.92 -7.15
CA ALA A 11 -4.68 0.68 -6.37
C ALA A 11 -5.45 -0.44 -7.08
N LEU A 12 -6.36 -0.12 -8.00
CA LEU A 12 -7.09 -1.09 -8.80
C LEU A 12 -6.30 -1.53 -10.04
N GLY A 13 -5.18 -0.87 -10.34
CA GLY A 13 -4.27 -1.26 -11.40
C GLY A 13 -3.51 -2.56 -11.10
N ARG A 14 -2.93 -3.15 -12.16
CA ARG A 14 -2.11 -4.36 -12.05
C ARG A 14 -0.96 -4.18 -11.06
N VAL A 15 -0.28 -3.04 -11.11
CA VAL A 15 0.85 -2.71 -10.23
C VAL A 15 0.36 -2.38 -8.82
N GLY A 16 -0.70 -1.58 -8.67
CA GLY A 16 -1.26 -1.21 -7.37
C GLY A 16 -1.62 -2.42 -6.51
N ARG A 17 -2.25 -3.45 -7.11
CA ARG A 17 -2.54 -4.70 -6.41
C ARG A 17 -1.29 -5.45 -5.93
N VAL A 18 -0.23 -5.48 -6.74
CA VAL A 18 1.04 -6.11 -6.34
C VAL A 18 1.67 -5.36 -5.18
N VAL A 19 1.67 -4.02 -5.24
CA VAL A 19 2.20 -3.17 -4.17
C VAL A 19 1.45 -3.40 -2.87
N ILE A 20 0.11 -3.36 -2.87
CA ILE A 20 -0.68 -3.61 -1.66
C ILE A 20 -0.37 -4.99 -1.07
N ASN A 21 -0.34 -6.04 -1.90
CA ASN A 21 -0.06 -7.39 -1.45
C ASN A 21 1.35 -7.55 -0.85
N ALA A 22 2.34 -6.86 -1.41
CA ALA A 22 3.69 -6.85 -0.88
C ALA A 22 3.74 -6.10 0.47
N LEU A 23 3.13 -4.92 0.55
CA LEU A 23 3.10 -4.11 1.78
C LEU A 23 2.37 -4.77 2.93
N CYS A 24 1.37 -5.64 2.67
CA CYS A 24 0.72 -6.43 3.72
C CYS A 24 1.66 -7.37 4.50
N ARG A 25 2.86 -7.65 3.97
CA ARG A 25 3.87 -8.51 4.61
C ARG A 25 4.99 -7.72 5.30
N GLU A 26 5.02 -6.41 5.15
CA GLU A 26 6.05 -5.54 5.69
C GLU A 26 5.62 -4.95 7.04
N SER A 27 6.20 -5.43 8.14
CA SER A 27 5.82 -5.01 9.50
C SER A 27 6.13 -3.54 9.82
N GLU A 28 7.01 -2.92 9.04
CA GLU A 28 7.40 -1.52 9.21
C GLU A 28 6.52 -0.54 8.42
N ILE A 29 5.61 -1.05 7.56
CA ILE A 29 4.76 -0.25 6.70
C ILE A 29 3.29 -0.50 7.02
N GLN A 30 2.50 0.58 7.04
CA GLN A 30 1.06 0.53 7.17
C GLN A 30 0.42 1.24 5.98
N VAL A 31 -0.32 0.49 5.16
CA VAL A 31 -1.17 1.07 4.12
C VAL A 31 -2.37 1.72 4.80
N VAL A 32 -2.54 3.02 4.60
CA VAL A 32 -3.63 3.82 5.20
C VAL A 32 -4.61 4.38 4.18
N GLY A 33 -4.36 4.12 2.90
CA GLY A 33 -5.25 4.50 1.81
C GLY A 33 -4.92 3.77 0.51
N ALA A 34 -5.96 3.47 -0.24
CA ALA A 34 -5.89 2.94 -1.59
C ALA A 34 -6.80 3.81 -2.45
N VAL A 35 -6.23 4.48 -3.44
CA VAL A 35 -6.88 5.54 -4.22
C VAL A 35 -6.77 5.24 -5.71
N GLU A 36 -7.76 5.69 -6.46
CA GLU A 36 -7.85 5.61 -7.92
C GLU A 36 -8.31 6.97 -8.46
N LEU A 37 -8.05 7.25 -9.75
CA LEU A 37 -8.51 8.45 -10.45
C LEU A 37 -9.99 8.38 -10.85
#